data_AF-A0A955NC37-F1
#
_entry.id   AF-A0A955NC37-F1
#
_cell.length_a   1.000
_cell.length_b   1.000
_cell.length_c   1.000
_cell.angle_alpha   90.00
_cell.angle_beta   90.00
_cell.angle_gamma   90.00
#
_symmetry.space_group_name_H-M   'P 1'
#
loop_
_entity.id
_entity.type
_entity.pdbx_description
1 polymer ?
#
loop_
_entity_poly.entity_id
_entity_poly.type
_entity_poly.pdbx_seq_one_letter_code
_entity_poly.pdbx_strand_id
1 'polypeptide(L)'
;DHPLANREFLFPYCSVVEVPQKEMLEKIGPSLVVTAITEDPAFIDDLLNCPLIERLNLGPLPTSKVEWDQPHEGNLFEFLYHRRSIQRAV
;
A
#
# COMPACT_ATOMS: atom_id res chain seq x y z
N ASP A 1 14.49 8.24 10.96
CA ASP A 1 14.31 9.17 9.82
C ASP A 1 15.55 9.23 8.96
N HIS A 2 15.58 8.42 7.90
CA HIS A 2 16.64 8.47 6.89
C HIS A 2 16.06 9.09 5.60
N PRO A 3 16.72 10.07 4.96
CA PRO A 3 16.16 10.80 3.82
C PRO A 3 15.90 9.94 2.57
N LEU A 4 16.44 8.72 2.52
CA LEU A 4 16.20 7.77 1.43
C LEU A 4 15.03 6.81 1.68
N ALA A 5 14.53 6.73 2.92
CA ALA A 5 13.54 5.70 3.30
C ALA A 5 12.18 5.87 2.62
N ASN A 6 11.76 7.12 2.36
CA ASN A 6 10.49 7.44 1.72
C ASN A 6 10.70 8.39 0.53
N ARG A 7 11.67 8.04 -0.33
CA ARG A 7 11.99 8.79 -1.54
C ARG A 7 11.88 7.90 -2.76
N GLU A 8 11.12 8.36 -3.75
CA GLU A 8 11.00 7.68 -5.03
C GLU A 8 12.23 7.93 -5.90
N PHE A 9 12.71 6.87 -6.53
CA PHE A 9 13.81 6.90 -7.48
C PHE A 9 13.42 6.16 -8.75
N LEU A 10 13.60 6.80 -9.90
CA LEU A 10 13.29 6.24 -11.22
C LEU A 10 14.42 5.34 -11.75
N PHE A 11 14.99 4.51 -10.88
CA PHE A 11 15.97 3.47 -11.21
C PHE A 11 15.84 2.32 -10.20
N PRO A 12 16.42 1.13 -10.47
CA PRO A 12 16.30 -0.03 -9.57
C PRO A 12 16.89 0.25 -8.18
N TYR A 13 16.02 0.63 -7.25
CA TYR A 13 16.37 0.99 -5.88
C TYR A 13 15.32 0.45 -4.92
N CYS A 14 15.76 -0.06 -3.77
CA CYS A 14 14.89 -0.51 -2.69
C CYS A 14 15.51 -0.08 -1.35
N SER A 15 14.67 0.44 -0.46
CA SER A 15 15.03 0.69 0.93
C SER A 15 14.44 -0.39 1.82
N VAL A 16 15.26 -0.97 2.68
CA VAL A 16 14.82 -1.85 3.76
C VAL A 16 14.98 -1.08 5.06
N VAL A 17 13.87 -0.82 5.74
CA VAL A 17 13.84 -0.05 6.98
C VAL A 17 13.08 -0.81 8.04
N GLU A 18 13.60 -0.77 9.27
CA GLU A 18 12.88 -1.25 10.44
C GLU A 18 12.01 -0.12 10.99
N VAL A 19 10.73 -0.42 11.21
CA VAL A 19 9.76 0.50 11.79
C VAL A 19 8.92 -0.28 12.79
N PRO A 20 8.70 0.24 14.03
CA PRO A 20 7.74 -0.35 14.94
C PRO A 20 6.36 -0.45 14.27
N GLN A 21 5.70 -1.62 14.31
CA GLN A 21 4.44 -1.85 13.58
C GLN A 21 3.37 -0.79 13.87
N LYS A 22 3.30 -0.30 15.11
CA LYS A 22 2.35 0.74 15.54
C LYS A 22 2.56 2.10 14.85
N GLU A 23 3.76 2.39 14.38
CA GLU A 23 4.11 3.64 13.70
C GLU A 23 4.11 3.48 12.17
N MET A 24 3.98 2.24 11.67
CA MET A 24 4.18 1.91 10.25
C MET A 24 3.26 2.72 9.34
N LEU A 25 1.95 2.74 9.62
CA LEU A 25 0.95 3.40 8.77
C LEU A 25 1.16 4.93 8.70
N GLU A 26 1.63 5.54 9.78
CA GLU A 26 1.98 6.95 9.80
C GLU A 26 3.28 7.21 9.03
N LYS A 27 4.28 6.37 9.21
CA LYS A 27 5.61 6.52 8.60
C LYS A 27 5.62 6.24 7.09
N ILE A 28 4.84 5.28 6.61
CA ILE A 28 4.76 4.94 5.19
C ILE A 28 4.10 6.08 4.39
N GLY A 29 3.10 6.74 4.98
CA GLY A 29 2.37 7.83 4.34
C GLY A 29 1.56 7.38 3.10
N PRO A 30 1.16 8.32 2.24
CA PRO A 30 0.48 8.01 0.98
C PRO A 30 1.25 7.00 0.13
N SER A 31 0.57 5.94 -0.30
CA SER A 31 1.18 4.82 -1.02
C SER A 31 0.28 4.38 -2.18
N LEU A 32 0.86 4.35 -3.37
CA LEU A 32 0.17 3.87 -4.58
C LEU A 32 -0.26 2.41 -4.44
N VAL A 33 0.65 1.55 -3.98
CA VAL A 33 0.38 0.14 -3.73
C VAL A 33 1.20 -0.38 -2.57
N VAL A 34 0.56 -1.16 -1.70
CA VAL A 34 1.21 -1.86 -0.59
C VAL A 34 0.95 -3.35 -0.71
N THR A 35 2.00 -4.14 -0.55
CA THR A 35 1.89 -5.56 -0.25
C THR A 35 2.19 -5.77 1.22
N ALA A 36 1.19 -6.24 1.97
CA ALA A 36 1.33 -6.57 3.38
C ALA A 36 1.45 -8.08 3.55
N ILE A 37 2.56 -8.51 4.15
CA ILE A 37 2.84 -9.90 4.50
C ILE A 37 2.71 -10.01 6.01
N THR A 38 1.54 -10.43 6.48
CA THR A 38 1.23 -10.56 7.91
C THR A 38 0.08 -11.55 8.12
N GLU A 39 0.04 -12.16 9.29
CA GLU A 39 -1.08 -12.99 9.77
C GLU A 39 -1.85 -12.31 10.92
N ASP A 40 -1.41 -11.11 11.36
CA ASP A 40 -2.03 -10.37 12.45
C ASP A 40 -3.37 -9.76 12.01
N PRO A 41 -4.53 -10.26 12.52
CA PRO A 41 -5.84 -9.79 12.08
C PRO A 41 -6.10 -8.33 12.45
N ALA A 42 -5.58 -7.85 13.59
CA ALA A 42 -5.78 -6.46 14.02
C ALA A 42 -5.05 -5.51 13.06
N PHE A 43 -3.83 -5.86 12.67
CA PHE A 43 -3.07 -5.06 11.73
C PHE A 43 -3.63 -5.13 10.30
N ILE A 44 -4.19 -6.28 9.90
CA ILE A 44 -4.92 -6.39 8.64
C ILE A 44 -6.11 -5.42 8.65
N ASP A 45 -6.88 -5.36 9.73
CA ASP A 45 -7.99 -4.41 9.86
C ASP A 45 -7.50 -2.95 9.82
N ASP A 46 -6.38 -2.63 10.46
CA ASP A 46 -5.77 -1.29 10.39
C ASP A 46 -5.36 -0.93 8.95
N LEU A 47 -4.69 -1.84 8.24
CA LEU A 47 -4.35 -1.69 6.82
C LEU A 47 -5.60 -1.53 5.96
N LEU A 48 -6.66 -2.28 6.29
CA LEU A 48 -7.94 -2.22 5.61
C LEU A 48 -8.71 -0.93 5.91
N ASN A 49 -8.36 -0.16 6.94
CA ASN A 49 -9.01 1.11 7.25
C ASN A 49 -8.14 2.31 6.91
N CYS A 50 -6.89 2.10 6.49
CA CYS A 50 -5.98 3.18 6.13
C CYS A 50 -6.37 3.85 4.80
N PRO A 51 -6.72 5.16 4.81
CA PRO A 51 -7.10 5.88 3.59
C PRO A 51 -5.90 6.27 2.73
N LEU A 52 -4.67 6.15 3.25
CA LEU A 52 -3.44 6.53 2.56
C LEU A 52 -2.95 5.45 1.57
N ILE A 53 -3.52 4.23 1.64
CA ILE A 53 -3.16 3.13 0.78
C ILE A 53 -4.23 3.01 -0.32
N GLU A 54 -3.86 3.30 -1.56
CA GLU A 54 -4.80 3.25 -2.68
C GLU A 54 -5.11 1.80 -3.09
N ARG A 55 -4.07 0.98 -3.24
CA ARG A 55 -4.18 -0.46 -3.50
C ARG A 55 -3.48 -1.28 -2.43
N LEU A 56 -4.22 -2.20 -1.82
CA LEU A 56 -3.69 -3.11 -0.81
C LEU A 56 -3.75 -4.57 -1.29
N ASN A 57 -2.59 -5.20 -1.30
CA ASN A 57 -2.43 -6.63 -1.49
C ASN A 57 -2.14 -7.30 -0.14
N LEU A 58 -2.98 -8.25 0.26
CA LEU A 58 -2.78 -9.06 1.47
C LEU A 58 -2.22 -10.43 1.08
N GLY A 59 -1.02 -10.74 1.58
CA GLY A 59 -0.27 -11.96 1.29
C GLY A 59 0.89 -11.76 0.31
N PRO A 60 1.53 -12.84 -0.16
CA PRO A 60 2.75 -12.79 -0.98
C PRO A 60 2.46 -12.44 -2.45
N LEU A 61 1.83 -11.30 -2.69
CA LEU A 61 1.48 -10.79 -4.01
C LEU A 61 2.40 -9.63 -4.40
N PRO A 62 3.10 -9.67 -5.55
CA PRO A 62 3.99 -8.58 -5.93
C PRO A 62 3.18 -7.33 -6.31
N THR A 63 3.71 -6.14 -6.00
CA THR A 63 3.08 -4.85 -6.33
C THR A 63 2.92 -4.62 -7.84
N SER A 64 3.70 -5.32 -8.66
CA SER A 64 3.61 -5.31 -10.12
C SER A 64 2.48 -6.17 -10.69
N LYS A 65 1.85 -7.03 -9.88
CA LYS A 65 0.68 -7.80 -10.33
C LYS A 65 -0.54 -6.89 -10.34
N VAL A 66 -1.16 -6.76 -11.51
CA VAL A 66 -2.33 -5.91 -11.74
C VAL A 66 -3.40 -6.76 -12.43
N GLU A 67 -4.63 -6.67 -11.93
CA GLU A 67 -5.81 -7.30 -12.54
C GLU A 67 -6.67 -6.23 -13.23
N TRP A 68 -7.36 -6.61 -14.30
CA TRP A 68 -8.17 -5.71 -15.12
C TRP A 68 -9.35 -5.06 -14.38
N ASP A 69 -9.82 -5.68 -13.31
CA ASP A 69 -10.92 -5.20 -12.48
C ASP A 69 -10.47 -4.23 -11.38
N GLN A 70 -9.15 -4.04 -11.21
CA GLN A 70 -8.62 -3.09 -10.25
C GLN A 70 -8.80 -1.67 -10.80
N PRO A 71 -9.41 -0.75 -10.03
CA PRO A 71 -9.52 0.64 -10.45
C PRO A 71 -8.13 1.22 -10.72
N HIS A 72 -7.89 1.63 -11.97
CA HIS A 72 -6.70 2.36 -12.40
C HIS A 72 -6.95 3.88 -12.31
N GLU A 73 -5.89 4.66 -12.10
CA GLU A 73 -5.91 6.14 -11.98
C GLU A 73 -6.59 6.84 -13.18
N GLY A 74 -7.21 8.01 -12.96
CA GLY A 74 -7.60 8.95 -14.01
C GLY A 74 -9.09 9.00 -14.41
N ASN A 75 -10.02 8.65 -13.53
CA ASN A 75 -11.47 8.74 -13.80
C ASN A 75 -12.08 9.97 -13.08
N LEU A 76 -13.01 10.70 -13.72
CA LEU A 76 -13.75 11.83 -13.12
C LEU A 76 -14.38 11.50 -11.74
N PHE A 77 -14.64 10.23 -11.47
CA PHE A 77 -15.10 9.72 -10.19
C PHE A 77 -14.11 9.94 -9.03
N GLU A 78 -12.81 10.05 -9.30
CA GLU A 78 -11.76 10.32 -8.30
C GLU A 78 -11.92 11.67 -7.60
N PHE A 79 -12.59 12.63 -8.25
CA PHE A 79 -12.88 13.93 -7.66
C PHE A 79 -14.09 13.90 -6.71
N LEU A 80 -14.90 12.83 -6.78
CA LEU A 80 -16.15 12.71 -6.02
C LEU A 80 -16.09 11.62 -4.95
N TYR A 81 -15.26 10.59 -5.13
CA TYR A 81 -15.17 9.44 -4.24
C TYR A 81 -13.74 8.86 -4.16
N HIS A 82 -13.31 8.46 -2.96
CA HIS A 82 -12.09 7.68 -2.77
C HIS A 82 -12.29 6.23 -3.21
N ARG A 83 -11.36 5.71 -4.04
CA ARG A 83 -11.38 4.34 -4.54
C ARG A 83 -10.35 3.51 -3.78
N ARG A 84 -10.72 2.28 -3.40
CA ARG A 84 -9.77 1.32 -2.83
C ARG A 84 -9.96 -0.05 -3.42
N SER A 85 -8.86 -0.68 -3.78
CA SER A 85 -8.82 -2.07 -4.25
C SER A 85 -8.17 -2.95 -3.19
N ILE A 86 -8.78 -4.10 -2.92
CA ILE A 86 -8.37 -5.05 -1.89
C ILE A 86 -8.28 -6.43 -2.52
N GLN A 87 -7.07 -6.98 -2.61
CA GLN A 87 -6.85 -8.36 -3.05
C GLN A 87 -6.31 -9.19 -1.88
N ARG A 88 -6.92 -10.36 -1.66
CA ARG A 88 -6.51 -11.30 -0.62
C ARG A 88 -6.15 -12.64 -1.26
N ALA A 89 -4.94 -13.13 -1.01
CA ALA A 89 -4.58 -14.51 -1.36
C ALA A 89 -5.28 -15.49 -0.39
N VAL A 90 -5.75 -16.62 -0.93
CA VAL A 90 -6.23 -17.78 -0.16
C VAL A 90 -5.07 -18.75 0.02
#